data_AF-A0A2J8A915-F1
#
_entry.id   AF-A0A2J8A915-F1
#
_cell.length_a   1.000
_cell.length_b   1.000
_cell.length_c   1.000
_cell.angle_alpha   90.00
_cell.angle_beta   90.00
_cell.angle_gamma   90.00
#
_symmetry.space_group_name_H-M   'P 1'
#
loop_
_entity.id
_entity.type
_entity.pdbx_description
1 polymer ?
#
loop_
_entity_poly.entity_id
_entity_poly.type
_entity_poly.pdbx_seq_one_letter_code
_entity_poly.pdbx_strand_id
1 'polypeptide(L)'
;MTPPHPTPTHLDPNPAPDDVNAVTYADASPNIIISGSDDTLIKVWDRRTMPAPQPEASSSGGAGGTSPRKPRPVGVLVGHTEGLTHLHSRGDGRYVLSNAKDQTAKLWDIRMTLAGGSLRDASSAARLPTQHIPQFNWDYRWQEYPAAHRIVRHPHDSSVQTYRGHSVQHTLIRAYFSPAHTTGQRFIYTGSVEGGVHVYDVVTGLEVEGSPLRLHRKLVRDVSWHPFEPVMATVSWDGTVARWDAVPPPAGSGLPEVPAAGKCGSEGHVRTPTTRALPSRVARVD
;
A
#
# COMPACT_ATOMS: atom_id res chain seq x y z
N MET A 1 -32.12 1.43 44.84
CA MET A 1 -31.92 0.35 43.86
C MET A 1 -31.30 0.98 42.62
N THR A 2 -29.98 0.90 42.50
CA THR A 2 -29.25 1.31 41.30
C THR A 2 -29.45 0.25 40.21
N PRO A 3 -29.65 0.63 38.95
CA PRO A 3 -29.76 -0.35 37.87
C PRO A 3 -28.39 -1.06 37.71
N PRO A 4 -28.38 -2.35 37.36
CA PRO A 4 -27.12 -3.07 37.14
C PRO A 4 -26.37 -2.46 35.95
N HIS A 5 -25.05 -2.32 36.09
CA HIS A 5 -24.18 -1.99 34.97
C HIS A 5 -24.36 -3.00 33.83
N PRO A 6 -24.41 -2.56 32.56
CA PRO A 6 -24.44 -3.49 31.45
C PRO A 6 -23.13 -4.27 31.43
N THR A 7 -23.23 -5.59 31.63
CA THR A 7 -22.16 -6.54 31.33
C THR A 7 -21.85 -6.46 29.83
N PRO A 8 -20.58 -6.32 29.40
CA PRO A 8 -20.25 -6.30 27.98
C PRO A 8 -20.49 -7.68 27.39
N THR A 9 -21.65 -7.85 26.75
CA THR A 9 -21.97 -9.03 25.96
C THR A 9 -21.34 -8.89 24.58
N HIS A 10 -20.36 -9.75 24.32
CA HIS A 10 -20.27 -10.54 23.10
C HIS A 10 -19.95 -9.81 21.77
N LEU A 11 -18.68 -9.98 21.37
CA LEU A 11 -18.14 -9.92 20.00
C LEU A 11 -18.43 -8.63 19.22
N ASP A 12 -17.52 -7.67 19.32
CA ASP A 12 -17.40 -6.65 18.27
C ASP A 12 -17.16 -7.37 16.93
N PRO A 13 -18.02 -7.21 15.92
CA PRO A 13 -17.89 -7.89 14.63
C PRO A 13 -16.78 -7.30 13.75
N ASN A 14 -16.12 -6.24 14.22
CA ASN A 14 -14.99 -5.58 13.58
C ASN A 14 -13.69 -6.32 13.91
N PRO A 15 -12.71 -6.41 12.99
CA PRO A 15 -11.36 -6.85 13.35
C PRO A 15 -10.86 -6.05 14.55
N ALA A 16 -9.99 -6.67 15.37
CA ALA A 16 -9.44 -5.96 16.52
C ALA A 16 -8.81 -4.64 16.01
N PRO A 17 -9.00 -3.51 16.71
CA PRO A 17 -8.61 -2.20 16.19
C PRO A 17 -7.12 -2.10 15.83
N ASP A 18 -6.29 -3.06 16.26
CA ASP A 18 -4.84 -3.06 16.11
C ASP A 18 -4.29 -4.22 15.26
N ASP A 19 -5.12 -4.90 14.45
CA ASP A 19 -4.66 -6.02 13.61
C ASP A 19 -3.70 -5.52 12.50
N VAL A 20 -2.50 -6.11 12.47
CA VAL A 20 -1.46 -5.79 11.47
C VAL A 20 -1.71 -6.61 10.21
N ASN A 21 -2.02 -5.93 9.11
CA ASN A 21 -2.35 -6.56 7.83
C ASN A 21 -1.16 -6.70 6.89
N ALA A 22 -0.16 -5.82 7.02
CA ALA A 22 1.00 -5.81 6.15
C ALA A 22 2.25 -5.33 6.86
N VAL A 23 3.39 -5.93 6.50
CA VAL A 23 4.72 -5.50 6.94
C VAL A 23 5.67 -5.50 5.74
N THR A 24 6.60 -4.57 5.69
CA THR A 24 7.63 -4.49 4.66
C THR A 24 8.91 -3.86 5.19
N TYR A 25 10.05 -4.13 4.56
CA TYR A 25 11.29 -3.40 4.82
C TYR A 25 11.32 -2.12 3.99
N ALA A 26 11.91 -1.04 4.51
CA ALA A 26 12.05 0.20 3.74
C ALA A 26 12.98 0.05 2.53
N ASP A 27 14.01 -0.78 2.65
CA ASP A 27 14.98 -1.08 1.60
C ASP A 27 15.52 -2.51 1.75
N ALA A 28 16.61 -2.83 1.06
CA ALA A 28 17.29 -4.12 1.21
C ALA A 28 17.92 -4.31 2.61
N SER A 29 18.09 -3.24 3.39
CA SER A 29 18.60 -3.34 4.75
C SER A 29 17.49 -3.86 5.67
N PRO A 30 17.83 -4.74 6.62
CA PRO A 30 16.81 -5.33 7.46
C PRO A 30 16.48 -4.42 8.66
N ASN A 31 16.90 -3.15 8.65
CA ASN A 31 16.91 -2.28 9.83
C ASN A 31 15.59 -1.52 10.03
N ILE A 32 15.01 -1.02 8.94
CA ILE A 32 13.78 -0.23 8.99
C ILE A 32 12.62 -1.11 8.53
N ILE A 33 11.68 -1.35 9.45
CA ILE A 33 10.44 -2.09 9.21
C ILE A 33 9.29 -1.10 9.18
N ILE A 34 8.34 -1.31 8.27
CA ILE A 34 7.12 -0.53 8.14
C ILE A 34 5.94 -1.48 8.28
N SER A 35 4.98 -1.16 9.14
CA SER A 35 3.76 -1.95 9.35
C SER A 35 2.51 -1.13 9.09
N GLY A 36 1.49 -1.75 8.50
CA GLY A 36 0.17 -1.16 8.25
C GLY A 36 -0.90 -2.00 8.93
N SER A 37 -1.85 -1.32 9.56
CA SER A 37 -2.79 -1.93 10.51
C SER A 37 -4.22 -1.43 10.29
N ASP A 38 -5.18 -2.08 10.94
CA ASP A 38 -6.58 -1.65 10.96
C ASP A 38 -6.84 -0.35 11.74
N ASP A 39 -5.88 0.13 12.54
CA ASP A 39 -5.92 1.41 13.25
C ASP A 39 -5.73 2.64 12.34
N THR A 40 -5.71 2.44 11.02
CA THR A 40 -5.43 3.43 9.95
C THR A 40 -4.00 3.98 9.90
N LEU A 41 -3.13 3.53 10.81
CA LEU A 41 -1.77 4.03 10.93
C LEU A 41 -0.77 3.18 10.13
N ILE A 42 0.23 3.87 9.61
CA ILE A 42 1.48 3.24 9.17
C ILE A 42 2.54 3.57 10.20
N LYS A 43 3.11 2.53 10.82
CA LYS A 43 4.14 2.65 11.86
C LYS A 43 5.49 2.27 11.28
N VAL A 44 6.49 3.10 11.54
CA VAL A 44 7.89 2.91 11.14
C VAL A 44 8.68 2.49 12.37
N TRP A 45 9.49 1.44 12.23
CA TRP A 45 10.24 0.83 13.31
C TRP A 45 11.72 0.74 12.91
N ASP A 46 12.61 1.15 13.80
CA ASP A 46 14.04 0.93 13.63
C ASP A 46 14.50 -0.17 14.59
N ARG A 47 14.89 -1.32 14.04
CA ARG A 47 15.37 -2.46 14.83
C ARG A 47 16.60 -2.14 15.66
N ARG A 48 17.43 -1.20 15.22
CA ARG A 48 18.63 -0.77 15.96
C ARG A 48 18.27 -0.06 17.27
N THR A 49 17.02 0.41 17.38
CA THR A 49 16.48 1.08 18.58
C THR A 49 15.57 0.19 19.42
N MET A 50 15.31 -1.05 18.97
CA MET A 50 14.46 -1.97 19.71
C MET A 50 15.19 -2.46 20.97
N PRO A 51 14.49 -2.55 22.11
CA PRO A 51 15.07 -3.12 23.31
C PRO A 51 15.48 -4.58 23.04
N ALA A 52 16.64 -4.99 23.56
CA ALA A 52 17.09 -6.36 23.45
C ALA A 52 16.05 -7.32 24.05
N PRO A 53 15.85 -8.53 23.47
CA PRO A 53 15.02 -9.55 24.10
C PRO A 53 15.60 -9.82 25.49
N GLN A 54 14.82 -9.60 26.55
CA GLN A 54 15.26 -10.05 27.86
C GLN A 54 15.12 -11.57 27.92
N PRO A 55 16.12 -12.30 28.47
CA PRO A 55 15.94 -13.70 28.81
C PRO A 55 14.72 -13.79 29.73
N GLU A 56 13.84 -14.73 29.44
CA GLU A 56 12.55 -14.89 30.10
C GLU A 56 12.77 -14.89 31.61
N ALA A 57 12.20 -13.90 32.30
CA ALA A 57 12.41 -13.73 33.73
C ALA A 57 12.00 -15.02 34.44
N SER A 58 12.97 -15.70 35.03
CA SER A 58 12.71 -16.75 36.01
C SER A 58 11.72 -16.18 37.03
N SER A 59 10.63 -16.90 37.25
CA SER A 59 9.47 -16.53 38.05
C SER A 59 9.73 -16.35 39.57
N SER A 60 10.96 -16.05 39.99
CA SER A 60 11.30 -15.73 41.38
C SER A 60 11.10 -14.24 41.62
N GLY A 61 9.97 -13.92 42.25
CA GLY A 61 9.54 -12.56 42.58
C GLY A 61 10.57 -11.78 43.39
N GLY A 62 11.01 -10.66 42.82
CA GLY A 62 11.66 -9.56 43.53
C GLY A 62 10.90 -8.27 43.19
N ALA A 63 10.25 -7.68 44.18
CA ALA A 63 9.54 -6.41 44.07
C ALA A 63 10.55 -5.29 43.73
N GLY A 64 10.66 -4.97 42.44
CA GLY A 64 11.60 -3.97 41.92
C GLY A 64 11.86 -4.03 40.41
N GLY A 65 11.24 -4.96 39.68
CA GLY A 65 11.43 -5.10 38.23
C GLY A 65 10.77 -3.96 37.45
N THR A 66 11.58 -3.13 36.80
CA THR A 66 11.11 -2.25 35.72
C THR A 66 10.52 -3.12 34.61
N SER A 67 9.22 -3.00 34.34
CA SER A 67 8.55 -3.72 33.26
C SER A 67 9.33 -3.57 31.95
N PRO A 68 9.47 -4.65 31.15
CA PRO A 68 10.21 -4.59 29.90
C PRO A 68 9.66 -3.47 29.01
N ARG A 69 10.56 -2.62 28.52
CA ARG A 69 10.18 -1.49 27.67
C ARG A 69 9.59 -2.03 26.36
N LYS A 70 8.29 -1.90 26.16
CA LYS A 70 7.62 -2.31 24.90
C LYS A 70 8.27 -1.57 23.72
N PRO A 71 8.60 -2.24 22.60
CA PRO A 71 9.11 -1.56 21.41
C PRO A 71 8.12 -0.49 20.96
N ARG A 72 8.64 0.69 20.61
CA ARG A 72 7.86 1.84 20.14
C ARG A 72 8.25 2.16 18.69
N PRO A 73 7.31 2.57 17.84
CA PRO A 73 7.65 3.02 16.51
C PRO A 73 8.48 4.31 16.60
N VAL A 74 9.45 4.45 15.71
CA VAL A 74 10.28 5.66 15.57
C VAL A 74 9.57 6.75 14.77
N GLY A 75 8.52 6.40 14.05
CA GLY A 75 7.67 7.34 13.32
C GLY A 75 6.31 6.75 13.00
N VAL A 76 5.33 7.63 12.79
CA VAL A 76 3.98 7.28 12.38
C VAL A 76 3.57 8.18 11.22
N LEU A 77 3.02 7.57 10.18
CA LEU A 77 2.39 8.25 9.06
C LEU A 77 0.88 8.14 9.22
N VAL A 78 0.20 9.27 9.08
CA VAL A 78 -1.24 9.41 9.30
C VAL A 78 -1.87 9.96 8.04
N GLY A 79 -3.01 9.41 7.62
CA GLY A 79 -3.77 9.97 6.51
C GLY A 79 -4.84 9.08 5.89
N HIS A 80 -4.82 7.78 6.15
CA HIS A 80 -5.95 6.90 5.81
C HIS A 80 -7.12 7.13 6.77
N THR A 81 -8.34 6.95 6.28
CA THR A 81 -9.55 7.03 7.11
C THR A 81 -10.08 5.67 7.55
N GLU A 82 -9.55 4.59 6.97
CA GLU A 82 -9.93 3.21 7.25
C GLU A 82 -8.68 2.31 7.30
N GLY A 83 -8.85 1.07 7.76
CA GLY A 83 -7.77 0.10 7.92
C GLY A 83 -7.00 -0.21 6.62
N LEU A 84 -5.69 -0.44 6.75
CA LEU A 84 -4.83 -0.74 5.61
C LEU A 84 -4.97 -2.18 5.15
N THR A 85 -4.93 -2.41 3.84
CA THR A 85 -4.96 -3.75 3.25
C THR A 85 -3.60 -4.26 2.80
N HIS A 86 -2.71 -3.35 2.40
CA HIS A 86 -1.36 -3.72 1.96
C HIS A 86 -0.34 -2.59 2.08
N LEU A 87 0.94 -2.97 2.11
CA LEU A 87 2.10 -2.09 2.02
C LEU A 87 3.12 -2.65 1.04
N HIS A 88 3.68 -1.78 0.21
CA HIS A 88 4.76 -2.14 -0.69
C HIS A 88 5.83 -1.05 -0.69
N SER A 89 7.07 -1.43 -0.37
CA SER A 89 8.20 -0.50 -0.44
C SER A 89 8.63 -0.26 -1.87
N ARG A 90 9.09 0.96 -2.15
CA ARG A 90 9.80 1.27 -3.40
C ARG A 90 11.21 0.65 -3.42
N GLY A 91 11.74 0.27 -2.26
CA GLY A 91 13.09 -0.32 -2.12
C GLY A 91 14.22 0.71 -2.08
N ASP A 92 13.89 2.00 -2.08
CA ASP A 92 14.84 3.12 -2.04
C ASP A 92 15.06 3.67 -0.62
N GLY A 93 14.47 3.04 0.41
CA GLY A 93 14.58 3.48 1.79
C GLY A 93 13.85 4.78 2.07
N ARG A 94 12.97 5.24 1.16
CA ARG A 94 12.31 6.54 1.27
C ARG A 94 10.82 6.48 1.02
N TYR A 95 10.38 5.81 -0.04
CA TYR A 95 8.98 5.80 -0.43
C TYR A 95 8.32 4.46 -0.14
N VAL A 96 7.11 4.51 0.41
CA VAL A 96 6.25 3.35 0.61
C VAL A 96 4.87 3.63 0.02
N LEU A 97 4.27 2.60 -0.56
CA LEU A 97 2.90 2.59 -1.05
C LEU A 97 2.03 1.85 -0.04
N SER A 98 0.85 2.41 0.25
CA SER A 98 -0.21 1.70 0.97
C SER A 98 -1.45 1.56 0.10
N ASN A 99 -2.22 0.51 0.39
CA ASN A 99 -3.60 0.37 -0.06
C ASN A 99 -4.51 0.23 1.16
N ALA A 100 -5.72 0.79 1.12
CA ALA A 100 -6.61 0.80 2.28
C ALA A 100 -8.09 0.64 1.92
N LYS A 101 -8.86 0.26 2.94
CA LYS A 101 -10.32 0.07 2.87
C LYS A 101 -11.08 1.38 2.60
N ASP A 102 -10.41 2.54 2.67
CA ASP A 102 -10.98 3.85 2.35
C ASP A 102 -11.13 4.10 0.82
N GLN A 103 -10.87 3.06 0.01
CA GLN A 103 -10.90 3.08 -1.46
C GLN A 103 -9.76 3.92 -2.05
N THR A 104 -8.62 3.95 -1.35
CA THR A 104 -7.48 4.78 -1.74
C THR A 104 -6.18 4.01 -1.61
N ALA A 105 -5.30 4.26 -2.56
CA ALA A 105 -3.89 3.94 -2.43
C ALA A 105 -3.14 5.25 -2.20
N LYS A 106 -2.11 5.24 -1.35
CA LYS A 106 -1.36 6.45 -0.99
C LYS A 106 0.15 6.21 -1.06
N LEU A 107 0.85 7.23 -1.56
CA LEU A 107 2.31 7.29 -1.57
C LEU A 107 2.78 8.10 -0.36
N TRP A 108 3.82 7.61 0.32
CA TRP A 108 4.37 8.24 1.52
C TRP A 108 5.88 8.42 1.42
N ASP A 109 6.42 9.53 1.91
CA ASP A 109 7.85 9.68 2.23
C ASP A 109 8.02 9.36 3.72
N ILE A 110 8.80 8.33 4.05
CA ILE A 110 8.97 7.87 5.44
C ILE A 110 9.60 8.92 6.37
N ARG A 111 10.19 9.99 5.82
CA ARG A 111 10.78 11.09 6.58
C ARG A 111 9.75 12.14 6.96
N MET A 112 8.57 12.12 6.35
CA MET A 112 7.42 12.97 6.70
C MET A 112 6.60 12.36 7.84
N THR A 113 7.22 11.55 8.70
CA THR A 113 6.57 11.07 9.92
C THR A 113 6.30 12.23 10.86
N LEU A 114 5.23 12.14 11.64
CA LEU A 114 4.88 13.15 12.65
C LEU A 114 5.89 13.23 13.83
N ALA A 115 7.05 12.58 13.73
CA ALA A 115 8.04 12.43 14.79
C ALA A 115 8.95 13.67 15.02
N GLY A 116 8.70 14.80 14.36
CA GLY A 116 9.63 15.94 14.36
C GLY A 116 9.34 17.11 15.31
N GLY A 117 8.15 17.24 15.92
CA GLY A 117 7.85 18.47 16.67
C GLY A 117 6.75 18.48 17.72
N SER A 118 5.85 17.49 17.76
CA SER A 118 4.68 17.56 18.67
C SER A 118 4.35 16.26 19.42
N LEU A 119 4.99 15.15 19.09
CA LEU A 119 4.70 13.85 19.70
C LEU A 119 5.90 13.38 20.52
N ARG A 120 6.06 13.95 21.72
CA ARG A 120 7.00 13.44 22.74
C ARG A 120 6.69 12.02 23.20
N ASP A 121 5.60 11.41 22.73
CA ASP A 121 5.26 10.02 22.98
C ASP A 121 4.75 9.36 21.70
N ALA A 122 5.51 8.43 21.12
CA ALA A 122 4.96 7.47 20.14
C ALA A 122 3.78 6.67 20.73
N SER A 123 3.64 6.62 22.06
CA SER A 123 2.47 6.11 22.78
C SER A 123 1.26 7.06 22.80
N SER A 124 1.43 8.35 22.48
CA SER A 124 0.32 9.26 22.17
C SER A 124 -0.01 9.31 20.68
N ALA A 125 0.72 8.59 19.82
CA ALA A 125 0.27 8.32 18.45
C ALA A 125 -1.01 7.47 18.41
N ALA A 126 -1.20 6.58 19.39
CA ALA A 126 -2.48 5.90 19.66
C ALA A 126 -3.58 6.87 20.16
N ARG A 127 -3.23 8.13 20.47
CA ARG A 127 -4.14 9.23 20.85
C ARG A 127 -4.17 10.35 19.81
N LEU A 128 -3.59 10.12 18.61
CA LEU A 128 -3.77 11.03 17.48
C LEU A 128 -5.25 11.04 17.07
N PRO A 129 -5.76 12.13 16.48
CA PRO A 129 -7.19 12.42 16.42
C PRO A 129 -7.88 11.62 15.31
N THR A 130 -7.89 10.29 15.41
CA THR A 130 -8.92 9.46 14.76
C THR A 130 -10.32 9.81 15.29
N GLN A 131 -10.41 10.49 16.45
CA GLN A 131 -11.64 11.05 17.02
C GLN A 131 -12.39 12.05 16.11
N HIS A 132 -11.71 12.68 15.14
CA HIS A 132 -12.35 13.65 14.24
C HIS A 132 -12.71 13.08 12.87
N ILE A 133 -12.41 11.81 12.61
CA ILE A 133 -12.91 11.12 11.42
C ILE A 133 -14.26 10.56 11.80
N PRO A 134 -15.34 10.84 11.05
CA PRO A 134 -16.60 10.19 11.31
C PRO A 134 -16.40 8.67 11.22
N GLN A 135 -16.63 7.98 12.34
CA GLN A 135 -16.63 6.52 12.38
C GLN A 135 -17.95 6.06 11.82
N PHE A 136 -17.88 5.41 10.68
CA PHE A 136 -19.05 4.84 10.06
C PHE A 136 -19.04 3.36 10.39
N ASN A 137 -20.15 2.86 10.93
CA ASN A 137 -20.34 1.46 11.27
C ASN A 137 -20.47 0.63 9.97
N TRP A 138 -19.37 0.52 9.24
CA TRP A 138 -19.25 -0.11 7.93
C TRP A 138 -18.33 -1.31 8.03
N ASP A 139 -18.75 -2.42 7.42
CA ASP A 139 -17.96 -3.65 7.36
C ASP A 139 -17.53 -3.94 5.92
N TYR A 140 -16.21 -3.85 5.68
CA TYR A 140 -15.62 -4.06 4.36
C TYR A 140 -15.91 -5.43 3.76
N ARG A 141 -16.22 -6.46 4.57
CA ARG A 141 -16.39 -7.83 4.10
C ARG A 141 -17.66 -8.02 3.28
N TRP A 142 -18.72 -7.27 3.59
CA TRP A 142 -20.06 -7.53 3.04
C TRP A 142 -20.87 -6.28 2.71
N GLN A 143 -20.50 -5.10 3.22
CA GLN A 143 -21.25 -3.87 2.99
C GLN A 143 -20.63 -3.02 1.88
N GLU A 144 -21.48 -2.35 1.12
CA GLU A 144 -21.05 -1.36 0.13
C GLU A 144 -20.36 -0.16 0.81
N TYR A 145 -19.19 0.26 0.32
CA TYR A 145 -18.49 1.41 0.88
C TYR A 145 -19.27 2.69 0.59
N PRO A 146 -19.70 3.45 1.62
CA PRO A 146 -20.60 4.57 1.41
C PRO A 146 -19.97 5.66 0.53
N ALA A 147 -20.72 6.11 -0.49
CA ALA A 147 -20.24 7.08 -1.46
C ALA A 147 -19.74 8.39 -0.82
N ALA A 148 -20.41 8.83 0.25
CA ALA A 148 -20.02 10.02 1.02
C ALA A 148 -18.61 9.92 1.62
N HIS A 149 -18.09 8.72 1.89
CA HIS A 149 -16.79 8.55 2.53
C HIS A 149 -15.63 8.55 1.52
N ARG A 150 -15.90 8.33 0.23
CA ARG A 150 -14.88 8.32 -0.83
C ARG A 150 -14.18 9.68 -0.98
N ILE A 151 -14.86 10.75 -0.54
CA ILE A 151 -14.36 12.13 -0.61
C ILE A 151 -13.79 12.64 0.72
N VAL A 152 -13.98 11.91 1.83
CA VAL A 152 -13.45 12.31 3.12
C VAL A 152 -11.93 12.18 3.09
N ARG A 153 -11.25 13.21 3.60
CA ARG A 153 -9.80 13.24 3.76
C ARG A 153 -9.46 13.37 5.23
N HIS A 154 -8.48 12.60 5.68
CA HIS A 154 -7.96 12.74 7.03
C HIS A 154 -7.39 14.15 7.24
N PRO A 155 -7.75 14.87 8.34
CA PRO A 155 -7.29 16.24 8.57
C PRO A 155 -5.76 16.41 8.61
N HIS A 156 -5.07 15.40 9.14
CA HIS A 156 -3.60 15.33 9.23
C HIS A 156 -2.97 14.40 8.18
N ASP A 157 -3.57 14.31 6.99
CA ASP A 157 -3.03 13.48 5.90
C ASP A 157 -1.62 13.94 5.48
N SER A 158 -0.64 13.10 5.78
CA SER A 158 0.79 13.27 5.50
C SER A 158 1.24 12.56 4.21
N SER A 159 0.31 12.00 3.43
CA SER A 159 0.64 11.36 2.15
C SER A 159 1.14 12.38 1.13
N VAL A 160 2.11 11.94 0.33
CA VAL A 160 2.68 12.70 -0.79
C VAL A 160 1.66 12.78 -1.93
N GLN A 161 1.03 11.65 -2.23
CA GLN A 161 0.05 11.52 -3.32
C GLN A 161 -1.02 10.52 -2.94
N THR A 162 -2.24 10.74 -3.44
CA THR A 162 -3.36 9.82 -3.26
C THR A 162 -3.92 9.40 -4.62
N TYR A 163 -4.15 8.10 -4.80
CA TYR A 163 -4.68 7.48 -6.01
C TYR A 163 -6.10 6.96 -5.75
N ARG A 164 -7.02 7.19 -6.70
CA ARG A 164 -8.45 6.88 -6.60
C ARG A 164 -8.94 6.21 -7.88
N GLY A 165 -10.04 5.46 -7.78
CA GLY A 165 -10.73 4.84 -8.91
C GLY A 165 -10.97 3.35 -8.75
N HIS A 166 -10.08 2.65 -8.04
CA HIS A 166 -10.25 1.25 -7.66
C HIS A 166 -11.16 1.10 -6.43
N SER A 167 -11.75 -0.09 -6.28
CA SER A 167 -12.61 -0.44 -5.14
C SER A 167 -11.94 -1.50 -4.27
N VAL A 168 -12.01 -1.33 -2.95
CA VAL A 168 -11.39 -2.19 -1.92
C VAL A 168 -12.44 -2.70 -0.95
N GLN A 169 -12.97 -3.90 -1.19
CA GLN A 169 -13.97 -4.55 -0.34
C GLN A 169 -13.81 -6.08 -0.42
N HIS A 170 -14.56 -6.79 0.42
CA HIS A 170 -14.59 -8.24 0.61
C HIS A 170 -13.28 -8.87 1.09
N THR A 171 -12.13 -8.26 0.83
CA THR A 171 -10.81 -8.80 1.13
C THR A 171 -9.74 -7.70 1.12
N LEU A 172 -8.54 -8.05 1.59
CA LEU A 172 -7.40 -7.13 1.68
C LEU A 172 -6.68 -6.98 0.32
N ILE A 173 -7.28 -6.26 -0.63
CA ILE A 173 -6.69 -6.08 -1.98
C ILE A 173 -5.29 -5.46 -1.92
N ARG A 174 -4.36 -5.97 -2.74
CA ARG A 174 -2.95 -5.54 -2.77
C ARG A 174 -2.68 -4.54 -3.89
N ALA A 175 -1.75 -3.63 -3.62
CA ALA A 175 -1.21 -2.67 -4.58
C ALA A 175 0.32 -2.65 -4.51
N TYR A 176 0.96 -2.43 -5.66
CA TYR A 176 2.42 -2.49 -5.79
C TYR A 176 2.96 -1.37 -6.68
N PHE A 177 4.25 -1.09 -6.52
CA PHE A 177 5.03 -0.35 -7.52
C PHE A 177 5.34 -1.27 -8.69
N SER A 178 5.32 -0.73 -9.91
CA SER A 178 5.75 -1.43 -11.11
C SER A 178 7.24 -1.78 -11.06
N PRO A 179 7.72 -2.78 -11.79
CA PRO A 179 9.10 -3.24 -11.59
C PRO A 179 10.15 -2.22 -12.04
N ALA A 180 11.26 -2.14 -11.29
CA ALA A 180 12.34 -1.20 -11.57
C ALA A 180 12.98 -1.43 -12.95
N HIS A 181 13.23 -2.68 -13.33
CA HIS A 181 13.94 -2.98 -14.56
C HIS A 181 13.13 -2.68 -15.83
N THR A 182 11.83 -3.02 -15.87
CA THR A 182 10.99 -2.83 -17.06
C THR A 182 10.33 -1.47 -17.16
N THR A 183 10.07 -0.80 -16.05
CA THR A 183 9.26 0.43 -16.00
C THR A 183 9.87 1.56 -15.16
N GLY A 184 11.00 1.32 -14.50
CA GLY A 184 11.61 2.30 -13.60
C GLY A 184 10.76 2.63 -12.37
N GLN A 185 9.83 1.76 -11.97
CA GLN A 185 8.83 2.04 -10.91
C GLN A 185 7.99 3.30 -11.17
N ARG A 186 7.76 3.62 -12.45
CA ARG A 186 6.92 4.76 -12.84
C ARG A 186 5.45 4.59 -12.49
N PHE A 187 4.96 3.35 -12.35
CA PHE A 187 3.55 3.06 -12.17
C PHE A 187 3.26 2.42 -10.82
N ILE A 188 2.03 2.58 -10.38
CA ILE A 188 1.42 1.80 -9.30
C ILE A 188 0.30 0.97 -9.91
N TYR A 189 0.12 -0.26 -9.47
CA TYR A 189 -0.97 -1.10 -9.93
C TYR A 189 -1.67 -1.81 -8.77
N THR A 190 -2.98 -2.01 -8.90
CA THR A 190 -3.83 -2.63 -7.88
C THR A 190 -4.95 -3.43 -8.53
N GLY A 191 -5.38 -4.49 -7.86
CA GLY A 191 -6.67 -5.13 -8.17
C GLY A 191 -7.85 -4.27 -7.74
N SER A 192 -9.05 -4.69 -8.10
CA SER A 192 -10.31 -4.03 -7.72
C SER A 192 -11.43 -5.05 -7.54
N VAL A 193 -12.41 -4.70 -6.71
CA VAL A 193 -13.66 -5.47 -6.53
C VAL A 193 -14.41 -5.65 -7.85
N GLU A 194 -14.33 -4.66 -8.73
CA GLU A 194 -14.95 -4.64 -10.06
C GLU A 194 -14.30 -5.59 -11.09
N GLY A 195 -13.36 -6.43 -10.66
CA GLY A 195 -12.63 -7.37 -11.51
C GLY A 195 -11.58 -6.74 -12.44
N GLY A 196 -11.33 -5.44 -12.27
CA GLY A 196 -10.33 -4.70 -13.02
C GLY A 196 -8.97 -4.63 -12.31
N VAL A 197 -7.90 -4.48 -13.09
CA VAL A 197 -6.61 -4.01 -12.60
C VAL A 197 -6.48 -2.53 -12.94
N HIS A 198 -6.31 -1.68 -11.92
CA HIS A 198 -6.06 -0.25 -12.11
C HIS A 198 -4.56 0.02 -12.12
N VAL A 199 -4.12 0.86 -13.05
CA VAL A 199 -2.72 1.30 -13.16
C VAL A 199 -2.66 2.82 -13.12
N TYR A 200 -1.85 3.37 -12.23
CA TYR A 200 -1.67 4.80 -12.02
C TYR A 200 -0.24 5.22 -12.35
N ASP A 201 -0.06 6.42 -12.91
CA ASP A 201 1.26 7.04 -13.01
C ASP A 201 1.62 7.68 -11.66
N VAL A 202 2.79 7.31 -11.13
CA VAL A 202 3.24 7.73 -9.79
C VAL A 202 3.37 9.24 -9.68
N VAL A 203 3.81 9.91 -10.75
CA VAL A 203 4.14 11.34 -10.78
C VAL A 203 2.89 12.17 -11.00
N THR A 204 2.05 11.80 -11.96
CA THR A 204 0.83 12.59 -12.26
C THR A 204 -0.30 12.32 -11.26
N GLY A 205 -0.30 11.16 -10.60
CA GLY A 205 -1.39 10.74 -9.74
C GLY A 205 -2.62 10.23 -10.49
N LEU A 206 -2.58 10.23 -11.83
CA LEU A 206 -3.71 9.89 -12.68
C LEU A 206 -3.68 8.41 -13.08
N GLU A 207 -4.87 7.86 -13.32
CA GLU A 207 -5.04 6.54 -13.93
C GLU A 207 -4.53 6.58 -15.38
N VAL A 208 -3.71 5.59 -15.76
CA VAL A 208 -3.10 5.50 -17.09
C VAL A 208 -4.16 5.17 -18.12
N GLU A 209 -4.04 5.75 -19.32
CA GLU A 209 -4.95 5.46 -20.43
C GLU A 209 -5.01 3.95 -20.74
N GLY A 210 -6.23 3.43 -20.95
CA GLY A 210 -6.49 2.01 -21.14
C GLY A 210 -6.68 1.21 -19.84
N SER A 211 -6.51 1.83 -18.68
CA SER A 211 -6.92 1.31 -17.37
C SER A 211 -8.38 1.68 -17.06
N PRO A 212 -9.16 0.85 -16.32
CA PRO A 212 -8.77 -0.45 -15.77
C PRO A 212 -8.69 -1.55 -16.83
N LEU A 213 -7.74 -2.46 -16.66
CA LEU A 213 -7.62 -3.68 -17.45
C LEU A 213 -8.72 -4.65 -17.02
N ARG A 214 -9.67 -4.92 -17.92
CA ARG A 214 -10.87 -5.72 -17.61
C ARG A 214 -10.81 -7.09 -18.26
N LEU A 215 -10.99 -8.11 -17.43
CA LEU A 215 -11.11 -9.51 -17.85
C LEU A 215 -11.91 -10.33 -16.86
N HIS A 216 -11.62 -10.18 -15.57
CA HIS A 216 -12.22 -10.98 -14.51
C HIS A 216 -13.67 -10.56 -14.25
N ARG A 217 -14.50 -11.54 -13.90
CA ARG A 217 -15.94 -11.32 -13.61
C ARG A 217 -16.20 -11.01 -12.14
N LYS A 218 -15.21 -11.23 -11.29
CA LYS A 218 -15.23 -10.97 -9.84
C LYS A 218 -13.92 -10.31 -9.45
N LEU A 219 -13.83 -9.91 -8.18
CA LEU A 219 -12.71 -9.16 -7.65
C LEU A 219 -11.36 -9.77 -7.96
N VAL A 220 -10.40 -8.89 -8.29
CA VAL A 220 -8.99 -9.23 -8.42
C VAL A 220 -8.32 -8.96 -7.08
N ARG A 221 -7.85 -10.02 -6.42
CA ARG A 221 -7.27 -9.96 -5.08
C ARG A 221 -5.82 -9.51 -5.10
N ASP A 222 -5.08 -9.96 -6.09
CA ASP A 222 -3.65 -9.77 -6.21
C ASP A 222 -3.24 -9.71 -7.69
N VAL A 223 -2.17 -8.98 -7.93
CA VAL A 223 -1.58 -8.76 -9.26
C VAL A 223 -0.07 -8.84 -9.10
N SER A 224 0.62 -9.51 -10.02
CA SER A 224 2.08 -9.57 -10.04
C SER A 224 2.59 -9.17 -11.42
N TRP A 225 3.40 -8.11 -11.49
CA TRP A 225 4.06 -7.68 -12.71
C TRP A 225 5.47 -8.28 -12.78
N HIS A 226 5.75 -9.03 -13.84
CA HIS A 226 7.05 -9.68 -14.01
C HIS A 226 8.19 -8.65 -14.08
N PRO A 227 9.31 -8.87 -13.36
CA PRO A 227 10.36 -7.87 -13.24
C PRO A 227 11.09 -7.55 -14.54
N PHE A 228 11.18 -8.52 -15.47
CA PHE A 228 11.97 -8.41 -16.70
C PHE A 228 11.16 -8.46 -18.00
N GLU A 229 9.94 -8.97 -17.92
CA GLU A 229 9.08 -9.20 -19.09
C GLU A 229 7.83 -8.34 -18.96
N PRO A 230 7.23 -7.90 -20.07
CA PRO A 230 6.05 -7.05 -20.03
C PRO A 230 4.79 -7.89 -19.83
N VAL A 231 4.80 -8.71 -18.78
CA VAL A 231 3.71 -9.63 -18.46
C VAL A 231 3.22 -9.41 -17.03
N MET A 232 1.92 -9.54 -16.82
CA MET A 232 1.31 -9.53 -15.50
C MET A 232 0.54 -10.83 -15.27
N ALA A 233 0.42 -11.24 -14.02
CA ALA A 233 -0.46 -12.32 -13.58
C ALA A 233 -1.47 -11.76 -12.58
N THR A 234 -2.74 -12.15 -12.69
CA THR A 234 -3.83 -11.75 -11.79
C THR A 234 -4.53 -12.96 -11.22
N VAL A 235 -4.94 -12.87 -9.96
CA VAL A 235 -5.76 -13.91 -9.30
C VAL A 235 -7.10 -13.32 -8.88
N SER A 236 -8.18 -14.05 -9.20
CA SER A 236 -9.54 -13.57 -9.00
C SER A 236 -10.41 -14.56 -8.24
N TRP A 237 -11.43 -14.01 -7.57
CA TRP A 237 -12.47 -14.81 -6.92
C TRP A 237 -13.46 -15.45 -7.90
N ASP A 238 -13.32 -15.20 -9.20
CA ASP A 238 -14.01 -15.98 -10.24
C ASP A 238 -13.42 -17.37 -10.46
N GLY A 239 -12.38 -17.71 -9.70
CA GLY A 239 -11.70 -19.00 -9.73
C GLY A 239 -10.59 -19.09 -10.78
N THR A 240 -10.27 -17.99 -11.47
CA THR A 240 -9.29 -17.99 -12.55
C THR A 240 -8.00 -17.22 -12.21
N VAL A 241 -6.91 -17.69 -12.80
CA VAL A 241 -5.65 -16.95 -12.92
C VAL A 241 -5.51 -16.50 -14.36
N ALA A 242 -5.20 -15.23 -14.57
CA ALA A 242 -5.02 -14.70 -15.92
C ALA A 242 -3.62 -14.13 -16.10
N ARG A 243 -3.02 -14.43 -17.25
CA ARG A 243 -1.77 -13.84 -17.72
C ARG A 243 -2.10 -12.74 -18.71
N TRP A 244 -1.46 -11.58 -18.54
CA TRP A 244 -1.57 -10.41 -19.40
C TRP A 244 -0.24 -10.21 -20.12
N ASP A 245 -0.26 -10.07 -21.44
CA ASP A 245 0.90 -9.79 -22.28
C ASP A 245 0.79 -8.40 -22.91
N ALA A 246 1.92 -7.69 -23.01
CA ALA A 246 2.01 -6.50 -23.84
C ALA A 246 1.79 -6.85 -25.31
N VAL A 247 0.93 -6.06 -25.96
CA VAL A 247 0.76 -6.13 -27.40
C VAL A 247 2.00 -5.49 -28.03
N PRO A 248 2.78 -6.23 -28.83
CA PRO A 248 3.84 -5.61 -29.62
C PRO A 248 3.22 -4.56 -30.54
N PRO A 249 3.87 -3.42 -30.78
CA PRO A 249 3.41 -2.52 -31.82
C PRO A 249 3.30 -3.30 -33.15
N PRO A 250 2.30 -2.99 -33.99
CA PRO A 250 2.11 -3.69 -35.25
C PRO A 250 3.40 -3.66 -36.07
N ALA A 251 3.79 -4.80 -36.63
CA ALA A 251 4.95 -4.93 -37.49
C ALA A 251 4.79 -3.98 -38.69
N GLY A 252 5.47 -2.83 -38.63
CA GLY A 252 5.31 -1.75 -39.62
C GLY A 252 5.52 -0.35 -39.06
N SER A 253 5.41 -0.13 -37.75
CA SER A 253 5.86 1.12 -37.12
C SER A 253 7.38 1.05 -36.90
N GLY A 254 8.15 1.15 -37.98
CA GLY A 254 9.61 1.22 -37.92
C GLY A 254 10.04 2.41 -37.05
N LEU A 255 10.72 2.13 -35.95
CA LEU A 255 11.65 3.11 -35.39
C LEU A 255 12.86 3.14 -36.33
N PRO A 256 13.37 4.31 -36.74
CA PRO A 256 14.58 4.36 -37.55
C PRO A 256 15.71 3.68 -36.77
N GLU A 257 16.38 2.73 -37.42
CA GLU A 257 17.63 2.14 -36.93
C GLU A 257 18.60 3.27 -36.60
N VAL A 258 19.10 3.28 -35.36
CA VAL A 258 20.18 4.18 -34.97
C VAL A 258 21.43 3.70 -35.71
N PRO A 259 22.04 4.48 -36.62
CA PRO A 259 23.29 4.08 -37.24
C PRO A 259 24.36 3.94 -36.16
N ALA A 260 25.15 2.88 -36.23
CA ALA A 260 26.28 2.66 -35.35
C ALA A 260 27.18 3.90 -35.28
N ALA A 261 27.58 4.25 -34.06
CA ALA A 261 28.27 5.49 -33.70
C ALA A 261 29.46 5.82 -34.62
N GLY A 262 29.25 6.76 -35.54
CA GLY A 262 30.30 7.58 -36.13
C GLY A 262 30.63 8.75 -35.20
N LYS A 263 31.91 9.01 -35.01
CA LYS A 263 32.46 9.98 -34.05
C LYS A 263 31.94 11.41 -34.24
N CYS A 264 31.75 12.08 -33.11
CA CYS A 264 31.94 13.51 -32.85
C CYS A 264 30.84 14.50 -33.29
N GLY A 265 30.37 15.31 -32.34
CA GLY A 265 29.59 16.53 -32.60
C GLY A 265 28.49 16.76 -31.57
N SER A 266 28.61 17.84 -30.81
CA SER A 266 27.70 18.35 -29.78
C SER A 266 26.22 18.45 -30.17
N GLU A 267 25.32 17.96 -29.30
CA GLU A 267 24.17 18.68 -28.71
C GLU A 267 23.27 17.68 -27.97
N GLY A 268 23.22 17.82 -26.63
CA GLY A 268 22.48 16.91 -25.75
C GLY A 268 20.99 17.25 -25.73
N HIS A 269 20.20 16.67 -26.63
CA HIS A 269 18.77 16.46 -26.40
C HIS A 269 18.57 15.06 -25.82
N VAL A 270 18.30 15.00 -24.51
CA VAL A 270 17.84 13.79 -23.84
C VAL A 270 16.43 13.50 -24.35
N ARG A 271 16.32 12.60 -25.33
CA ARG A 271 15.03 12.02 -25.73
C ARG A 271 14.64 10.96 -24.71
N THR A 272 13.49 11.14 -24.08
CA THR A 272 12.86 10.17 -23.19
C THR A 272 12.44 8.92 -23.99
N PRO A 273 12.72 7.70 -23.50
CA PRO A 273 12.24 6.50 -24.17
C PRO A 273 10.73 6.38 -23.98
N THR A 274 10.10 5.96 -25.08
CA THR A 274 8.68 5.77 -25.35
C THR A 274 7.94 4.96 -24.29
N THR A 275 6.72 5.39 -23.99
CA THR A 275 5.71 4.70 -23.17
C THR A 275 5.51 3.27 -23.66
N ARG A 276 6.03 2.28 -22.93
CA ARG A 276 5.73 0.87 -23.22
C ARG A 276 4.25 0.66 -22.93
N ALA A 277 3.49 0.20 -23.92
CA ALA A 277 2.05 -0.02 -23.79
C ALA A 277 1.73 -0.98 -22.63
N LEU A 278 0.62 -0.73 -21.93
CA LEU A 278 0.13 -1.62 -20.88
C LEU A 278 -0.16 -3.01 -21.45
N PRO A 279 0.08 -4.10 -20.69
CA PRO A 279 -0.37 -5.43 -21.06
C PRO A 279 -1.88 -5.48 -21.27
N SER A 280 -2.33 -6.04 -22.39
CA SER A 280 -3.74 -6.05 -22.79
C SER A 280 -4.20 -7.33 -23.47
N ARG A 281 -3.29 -8.19 -23.95
CA ARG A 281 -3.64 -9.53 -24.43
C ARG A 281 -3.68 -10.51 -23.26
N VAL A 282 -4.64 -11.42 -23.22
CA VAL A 282 -4.83 -12.30 -22.06
C VAL A 282 -4.90 -13.77 -22.46
N ALA A 283 -4.23 -14.64 -21.70
CA ALA A 283 -4.49 -16.07 -21.64
C ALA A 283 -5.01 -16.46 -20.25
N ARG A 284 -6.11 -17.24 -20.19
CA ARG A 284 -6.54 -17.89 -18.95
C ARG A 284 -5.71 -19.15 -18.75
N VAL A 285 -5.25 -19.35 -17.52
CA VAL A 285 -4.64 -20.61 -17.09
C VAL A 285 -5.74 -21.33 -16.29
N ASP A 286 -6.27 -22.39 -16.89
CA ASP A 286 -7.27 -23.28 -16.26
C ASP A 286 -6.59 -24.29 -15.32
#